data_AF-A0A7S8C723-F1
#
_entry.id   AF-A0A7S8C723-F1
#
_cell.length_a   1.000
_cell.length_b   1.000
_cell.length_c   1.000
_cell.angle_alpha   90.00
_cell.angle_beta   90.00
_cell.angle_gamma   90.00
#
_symmetry.space_group_name_H-M   'P 1'
#
loop_
_entity.id
_entity.type
_entity.pdbx_description
1 polymer ?
#
loop_
_entity_poly.entity_id
_entity_poly.type
_entity_poly.pdbx_seq_one_letter_code
_entity_poly.pdbx_strand_id
1 'polypeptide(L)'
;MAPIEYTLLHPKEVSRGRTISTVTLRRPTGKDIRAIGNVRRLEDTDFLVKLVADMSGLELAVIDELDGEDVLALVERVSGFFDSAPARTSTS
;
A
#
# COMPACT_ATOMS: atom_id res chain seq x y z
N MET A 1 9.39 6.36 -12.85
CA MET A 1 8.14 5.57 -12.84
C MET A 1 7.10 6.39 -12.10
N ALA A 2 5.92 6.59 -12.68
CA ALA A 2 4.88 7.47 -12.13
C ALA A 2 4.19 6.83 -10.89
N PRO A 3 3.52 7.64 -10.04
CA PRO A 3 2.62 7.12 -9.01
C PRO A 3 1.55 6.20 -9.60
N ILE A 4 1.08 5.24 -8.81
CA ILE A 4 -0.06 4.39 -9.17
C ILE A 4 -1.32 5.03 -8.59
N GLU A 5 -2.33 5.24 -9.40
CA GLU A 5 -3.64 5.70 -8.93
C GLU A 5 -4.62 4.53 -8.86
N TYR A 6 -5.40 4.50 -7.80
CA TYR A 6 -6.48 3.56 -7.60
C TYR A 6 -7.76 4.30 -7.23
N THR A 7 -8.79 4.16 -8.06
CA THR A 7 -10.13 4.67 -7.75
C THR A 7 -10.81 3.67 -6.82
N LEU A 8 -11.25 4.15 -5.66
CA LEU A 8 -11.99 3.36 -4.69
C LEU A 8 -13.36 2.98 -5.27
N LEU A 9 -13.73 1.72 -5.12
CA LEU A 9 -15.05 1.21 -5.44
C LEU A 9 -16.09 1.78 -4.46
N HIS A 10 -15.69 1.97 -3.21
CA HIS A 10 -16.51 2.53 -2.15
C HIS A 10 -15.86 3.82 -1.61
N PRO A 11 -16.21 4.99 -2.18
CA PRO A 11 -15.69 6.26 -1.70
C PRO A 11 -15.98 6.45 -0.21
N LYS A 12 -14.95 6.80 0.55
CA LYS A 12 -15.03 6.93 2.00
C LYS A 12 -15.03 8.39 2.41
N GLU A 13 -16.01 8.78 3.23
CA GLU A 13 -15.97 10.07 3.89
C GLU A 13 -14.96 10.01 5.04
N VAL A 14 -13.96 10.89 5.00
CA VAL A 14 -12.99 11.10 6.06
C VAL A 14 -13.29 12.37 6.83
N SER A 15 -12.65 12.49 7.99
CA SER A 15 -12.62 13.65 8.87
C SER A 15 -12.75 14.98 8.11
N ARG A 16 -13.71 15.81 8.55
CA ARG A 16 -14.03 17.15 8.00
C ARG A 16 -14.79 17.15 6.66
N GLY A 17 -15.60 16.11 6.40
CA GLY A 17 -16.53 16.09 5.26
C GLY A 17 -15.84 15.97 3.91
N ARG A 18 -14.63 15.40 3.86
CA ARG A 18 -13.92 15.17 2.60
C ARG A 18 -14.17 13.72 2.18
N THR A 19 -14.58 13.50 0.95
CA THR A 19 -14.69 12.15 0.39
C THR A 19 -13.39 11.79 -0.32
N ILE A 20 -12.82 10.64 0.05
CA ILE A 20 -11.75 10.01 -0.71
C ILE A 20 -12.41 9.07 -1.71
N SER A 21 -12.21 9.33 -3.00
CA SER A 21 -12.62 8.45 -4.10
C SER A 21 -11.43 7.84 -4.82
N THR A 22 -10.23 8.34 -4.57
CA THR A 22 -9.02 7.95 -5.27
C THR A 22 -7.85 7.96 -4.30
N VAL A 23 -7.04 6.90 -4.34
CA VAL A 23 -5.80 6.75 -3.58
C VAL A 23 -4.64 6.76 -4.56
N THR A 24 -3.68 7.65 -4.33
CA THR A 24 -2.45 7.72 -5.12
C THR A 24 -1.32 7.12 -4.32
N LEU A 25 -0.70 6.07 -4.84
CA LEU A 25 0.45 5.39 -4.25
C LEU A 25 1.73 5.87 -4.91
N ARG A 26 2.57 6.61 -4.18
CA ARG A 26 3.93 6.90 -4.62
C ARG A 26 4.79 5.64 -4.57
N ARG A 27 5.90 5.61 -5.29
CA ARG A 27 6.86 4.49 -5.20
C ARG A 27 7.46 4.40 -3.79
N PRO A 28 7.55 3.19 -3.18
CA PRO A 28 8.23 3.03 -1.91
C PRO A 28 9.74 3.24 -2.06
N THR A 29 10.35 3.88 -1.08
CA THR A 29 11.79 4.12 -0.95
C THR A 29 12.37 3.18 0.11
N GLY A 30 13.69 2.98 0.08
CA GLY A 30 14.35 2.19 1.14
C GLY A 30 14.20 2.78 2.55
N LYS A 31 13.91 4.08 2.67
CA LYS A 31 13.61 4.73 3.95
C LYS A 31 12.27 4.26 4.49
N ASP A 32 11.25 4.16 3.64
CA ASP A 32 9.90 3.73 4.01
C ASP A 32 9.91 2.28 4.52
N ILE A 33 10.59 1.40 3.78
CA ILE A 33 10.77 -0.01 4.17
C ILE A 33 11.45 -0.14 5.55
N ARG A 34 12.47 0.69 5.81
CA ARG A 34 13.16 0.70 7.10
C ARG A 34 12.28 1.27 8.22
N ALA A 35 11.50 2.30 7.93
CA ALA A 35 10.69 3.02 8.91
C ALA A 35 9.55 2.17 9.48
N ILE A 36 8.95 1.30 8.68
CA ILE A 36 7.86 0.40 9.11
C ILE A 36 8.39 -0.66 10.10
N GLY A 37 9.67 -1.06 9.98
CA GLY A 37 10.31 -2.03 10.87
C GLY A 37 9.71 -3.44 10.77
N ASN A 38 10.33 -4.41 11.44
CA ASN A 38 9.81 -5.78 11.64
C ASN A 38 9.28 -6.53 10.39
N VAL A 39 9.92 -6.36 9.23
CA VAL A 39 9.58 -7.17 8.05
C VAL A 39 10.08 -8.60 8.25
N ARG A 40 9.19 -9.48 8.73
CA ARG A 40 9.47 -10.92 8.79
C ARG A 40 9.36 -11.55 7.41
N ARG A 41 8.38 -11.11 6.62
CA ARG A 41 8.13 -11.50 5.22
C ARG A 41 7.47 -10.35 4.47
N LEU A 42 7.71 -10.25 3.17
CA LEU A 42 7.07 -9.25 2.29
C LEU A 42 5.57 -9.50 2.08
N GLU A 43 5.08 -10.69 2.46
CA GLU A 43 3.69 -11.13 2.36
C GLU A 43 2.87 -10.79 3.62
N ASP A 44 3.48 -10.15 4.63
CA ASP A 44 2.77 -9.80 5.86
C ASP A 44 1.76 -8.68 5.58
N THR A 45 0.47 -8.98 5.73
CA THR A 45 -0.62 -8.02 5.46
C THR A 45 -0.50 -6.77 6.31
N ASP A 46 -0.08 -6.86 7.58
CA ASP A 46 0.07 -5.69 8.46
C ASP A 46 1.21 -4.78 7.97
N PHE A 47 2.30 -5.39 7.46
CA PHE A 47 3.37 -4.65 6.80
C PHE A 47 2.88 -3.95 5.54
N LEU A 48 2.13 -4.65 4.67
CA LEU A 48 1.65 -4.11 3.41
C LEU A 48 0.63 -2.98 3.62
N VAL A 49 -0.25 -3.09 4.61
CA VAL A 49 -1.21 -2.03 4.99
C VAL A 49 -0.48 -0.79 5.50
N LYS A 50 0.54 -0.95 6.36
CA LYS A 50 1.39 0.17 6.80
C LYS A 50 2.11 0.84 5.63
N LEU A 51 2.53 0.05 4.66
CA LEU A 51 3.19 0.55 3.46
C LEU A 51 2.21 1.30 2.53
N VAL A 52 0.97 0.83 2.39
CA VAL A 52 -0.12 1.56 1.71
C VAL A 52 -0.34 2.92 2.36
N ALA A 53 -0.43 2.99 3.69
CA ALA A 53 -0.61 4.24 4.42
C ALA A 53 0.55 5.23 4.15
N ASP A 54 1.80 4.77 4.26
CA ASP A 54 2.99 5.61 4.03
C ASP A 54 3.14 6.05 2.55
N MET A 55 2.76 5.20 1.61
CA MET A 55 2.81 5.50 0.17
C MET A 55 1.68 6.42 -0.30
N SER A 56 0.52 6.36 0.35
CA SER A 56 -0.64 7.20 0.05
C SER A 56 -0.66 8.51 0.83
N GLY A 57 0.07 8.58 1.94
CA GLY A 57 -0.01 9.69 2.90
C GLY A 57 -1.31 9.70 3.70
N LEU A 58 -2.10 8.62 3.63
CA LEU A 58 -3.29 8.44 4.45
C LEU A 58 -2.89 7.87 5.82
N GLU A 59 -3.64 8.27 6.85
CA GLU A 59 -3.47 7.70 8.19
C GLU A 59 -3.98 6.25 8.22
N LEU A 60 -3.36 5.40 9.04
CA LEU A 60 -3.79 3.99 9.20
C LEU A 60 -5.27 3.88 9.56
N ALA A 61 -5.76 4.76 10.44
CA ALA A 61 -7.18 4.80 10.82
C ALA A 61 -8.11 5.05 9.63
N VAL A 62 -7.65 5.78 8.60
CA VAL A 62 -8.42 5.97 7.37
C VAL A 62 -8.43 4.70 6.53
N ILE A 63 -7.29 4.00 6.44
CA ILE A 63 -7.18 2.73 5.71
C ILE A 63 -8.04 1.64 6.37
N ASP A 64 -8.06 1.57 7.70
CA ASP A 64 -8.89 0.64 8.49
C ASP A 64 -10.40 0.86 8.27
N GLU A 65 -10.77 2.06 7.82
CA GLU A 65 -12.15 2.45 7.55
C GLU A 65 -12.58 2.29 6.08
N LEU A 66 -11.66 1.96 5.18
CA LEU A 66 -11.96 1.65 3.79
C LEU A 66 -12.69 0.31 3.67
N ASP A 67 -13.35 0.11 2.55
CA ASP A 67 -13.95 -1.19 2.25
C ASP A 67 -12.87 -2.27 2.09
N GLY A 68 -13.17 -3.49 2.53
CA GLY A 68 -12.22 -4.60 2.49
C GLY A 68 -11.75 -4.93 1.07
N GLU A 69 -12.61 -4.79 0.06
CA GLU A 69 -12.23 -5.00 -1.34
C GLU A 69 -11.21 -3.97 -1.81
N ASP A 70 -11.45 -2.69 -1.45
CA ASP A 70 -10.54 -1.59 -1.74
C ASP A 70 -9.18 -1.78 -1.05
N VAL A 71 -9.16 -2.24 0.20
CA VAL A 71 -7.92 -2.52 0.95
C VAL A 71 -7.11 -3.64 0.29
N LEU A 72 -7.77 -4.74 -0.09
CA LEU A 72 -7.10 -5.86 -0.76
C LEU A 72 -6.51 -5.44 -2.11
N ALA A 73 -7.24 -4.64 -2.89
CA ALA A 73 -6.80 -4.11 -4.16
C ALA A 73 -5.60 -3.15 -4.04
N LEU A 74 -5.53 -2.37 -2.95
CA LEU A 74 -4.38 -1.52 -2.62
C LEU A 74 -3.16 -2.37 -2.24
N VAL A 75 -3.35 -3.39 -1.40
CA VAL A 75 -2.28 -4.32 -0.98
C VAL A 75 -1.68 -5.04 -2.19
N GLU A 76 -2.49 -5.54 -3.12
CA GLU A 76 -2.01 -6.20 -4.35
C GLU A 76 -1.12 -5.28 -5.19
N ARG A 77 -1.53 -4.01 -5.36
CA ARG A 77 -0.73 -3.00 -6.09
C ARG A 77 0.61 -2.73 -5.41
N VAL A 78 0.63 -2.73 -4.08
CA VAL A 78 1.87 -2.57 -3.32
C VAL A 78 2.78 -3.78 -3.48
N SER A 79 2.24 -4.99 -3.40
CA SER A 79 2.98 -6.24 -3.64
C SER A 79 3.64 -6.29 -5.02
N GLY A 80 2.96 -5.77 -6.04
CA GLY A 80 3.48 -5.67 -7.41
C GLY A 80 4.79 -4.86 -7.54
N PHE A 81 5.09 -3.95 -6.61
CA PHE A 81 6.40 -3.27 -6.61
C PHE A 81 7.57 -4.18 -6.23
N PHE A 82 7.31 -5.27 -5.50
CA PHE A 82 8.34 -6.19 -5.01
C PHE A 82 8.51 -7.42 -5.89
N ASP A 83 7.47 -7.80 -6.63
CA ASP A 83 7.46 -8.97 -7.52
C ASP A 83 8.39 -8.82 -8.74
N SER A 84 8.86 -7.59 -9.01
CA SER A 84 9.88 -7.31 -10.03
C SER A 84 11.32 -7.55 -9.55
N ALA A 85 11.54 -7.99 -8.31
CA ALA A 85 12.86 -8.44 -7.89
C ALA A 85 13.16 -9.75 -8.65
N PRO A 86 14.23 -9.83 -9.47
CA PRO A 86 14.55 -11.07 -10.17
C PRO A 86 14.67 -12.17 -9.11
N ALA A 87 13.85 -13.21 -9.25
CA ALA A 87 14.04 -14.45 -8.52
C ALA A 87 15.53 -14.76 -8.61
N ARG A 88 16.21 -14.84 -7.46
CA ARG A 88 17.63 -15.20 -7.46
C ARG A 88 17.70 -16.54 -8.18
N THR A 89 18.20 -16.54 -9.41
CA THR A 89 18.45 -17.74 -10.17
C THR A 89 19.52 -18.48 -9.39
N SER A 90 19.11 -19.40 -8.52
CA SER A 90 20.01 -20.39 -7.95
C SER A 90 20.43 -21.27 -9.11
N THR A 91 21.55 -20.91 -9.72
CA THR A 91 22.32 -21.83 -10.55
C THR A 91 22.90 -22.88 -9.59
N SER A 92 22.27 -24.05 -9.54
CA SER A 92 22.88 -25.29 -9.06
C SER A 92 23.38 -26.09 -10.25
#